data_AF-A0A6H1Z6T3-F1
#
_entry.id   AF-A0A6H1Z6T3-F1
#
_cell.length_a   1.000
_cell.length_b   1.000
_cell.length_c   1.000
_cell.angle_alpha   90.00
_cell.angle_beta   90.00
_cell.angle_gamma   90.00
#
_symmetry.space_group_name_H-M   'P 1'
#
loop_
_entity.id
_entity.type
_entity.pdbx_description
1 polymer ?
#
loop_
_entity_poly.entity_id
_entity_poly.type
_entity_poly.pdbx_seq_one_letter_code
_entity_poly.pdbx_strand_id
1 'polypeptide(L)'
;MCKAFSCLVTRGNKVYWKAGVDSHEDILNLFKDKDSNLSDIKPPPLNTFARIEIVPPKEDYLNNDFSKWKYQIDESIKPSFLSDKHEDICREALVEWGRVVYTFNIEEAKHPIHPFKIAPPKKITKKHIDLLRNAASVRDSVRDSMGASVRDSMGASVRDSMGASVWDSMGASVRDSMGASVWASVGASVWASVWASVRDSVRDSMGASVRDSMGAYTGSLFAIDGWKYVDYTNPLFKTGEYPFQSFVDLWKMGLVPSFDGKLWRLHGGKDAKVLWEGTL
;
A
#
# COMPACT_ATOMS: atom_id res chain seq x y z
N MET A 1 21.92 11.69 -19.70
CA MET A 1 20.73 11.63 -18.85
C MET A 1 20.96 10.49 -17.90
N CYS A 2 21.23 10.82 -16.64
CA CYS A 2 21.25 9.87 -15.55
C CYS A 2 19.85 9.25 -15.45
N LYS A 3 19.76 7.93 -15.37
CA LYS A 3 18.46 7.22 -15.40
C LYS A 3 18.27 6.28 -14.21
N ALA A 4 19.35 5.96 -13.50
CA ALA A 4 19.38 4.87 -12.54
C ALA A 4 20.04 5.31 -11.21
N PHE A 5 20.93 4.48 -10.66
CA PHE A 5 21.72 4.86 -9.50
C PHE A 5 22.90 5.71 -9.95
N SER A 6 22.91 6.95 -9.47
CA SER A 6 23.94 7.93 -9.79
C SER A 6 24.66 8.30 -8.50
N CYS A 7 25.98 8.34 -8.54
CA CYS A 7 26.78 8.73 -7.40
C CYS A 7 28.04 9.50 -7.81
N LEU A 8 28.56 10.28 -6.87
CA LEU A 8 29.88 10.90 -6.97
C LEU A 8 30.85 10.14 -6.10
N VAL A 9 32.01 9.77 -6.64
CA VAL A 9 33.07 9.11 -5.87
C VAL A 9 34.32 9.98 -5.84
N THR A 10 34.86 10.25 -4.66
CA THR A 10 36.07 11.08 -4.50
C THR A 10 37.34 10.22 -4.49
N ARG A 11 38.49 10.85 -4.76
CA ARG A 11 39.81 10.24 -4.59
C ARG A 11 40.06 9.69 -3.19
N GLY A 12 39.36 10.23 -2.18
CA GLY A 12 39.42 9.78 -0.80
C GLY A 12 38.58 8.54 -0.48
N ASN A 13 38.02 7.85 -1.49
CA ASN A 13 37.10 6.71 -1.32
C ASN A 13 35.77 7.08 -0.63
N LYS A 14 35.28 8.33 -0.76
CA LYS A 14 33.94 8.69 -0.29
C LYS A 14 32.96 8.66 -1.45
N VAL A 15 31.77 8.11 -1.22
CA VAL A 15 30.67 8.04 -2.20
C VAL A 15 29.53 8.93 -1.73
N TYR A 16 28.98 9.72 -2.63
CA TYR A 16 27.85 10.62 -2.40
C TYR A 16 26.70 10.26 -3.34
N TRP A 17 25.52 10.07 -2.76
CA TRP A 17 24.29 9.78 -3.46
C TRP A 17 23.11 10.21 -2.58
N LYS A 18 21.91 10.31 -3.15
CA LYS A 18 20.68 10.56 -2.39
C LYS A 18 19.51 9.84 -3.03
N ALA A 19 18.71 9.12 -2.25
CA ALA A 19 17.49 8.48 -2.74
C ALA A 19 16.55 9.53 -3.36
N GLY A 20 16.01 9.22 -4.54
CA GLY A 20 15.14 10.14 -5.30
C GLY A 20 15.88 11.25 -6.05
N VAL A 21 17.22 11.23 -6.10
CA VAL A 21 18.04 12.14 -6.92
C VAL A 21 18.94 11.32 -7.82
N ASP A 22 18.74 11.45 -9.13
CA ASP A 22 19.50 10.75 -10.18
C ASP A 22 20.47 11.69 -10.92
N SER A 23 20.23 13.01 -10.94
CA SER A 23 21.16 13.96 -11.56
C SER A 23 22.48 14.07 -10.79
N HIS A 24 23.62 13.82 -11.45
CA HIS A 24 24.95 14.07 -10.86
C HIS A 24 25.13 15.53 -10.44
N GLU A 25 24.52 16.48 -11.15
CA GLU A 25 24.62 17.90 -10.83
C GLU A 25 23.81 18.24 -9.57
N ASP A 26 22.65 17.62 -9.38
CA ASP A 26 21.86 17.81 -8.16
C ASP A 26 22.56 17.16 -6.95
N ILE A 27 23.15 15.97 -7.13
CA ILE A 27 24.00 15.35 -6.11
C ILE A 27 25.18 16.27 -5.78
N LEU A 28 25.86 16.82 -6.78
CA LEU A 28 26.96 17.74 -6.58
C LEU A 28 26.52 18.97 -5.77
N ASN A 29 25.41 19.60 -6.14
CA ASN A 29 24.87 20.76 -5.44
C ASN A 29 24.46 20.47 -3.99
N LEU A 30 24.02 19.24 -3.69
CA LEU A 30 23.68 18.82 -2.32
C LEU A 30 24.88 18.62 -1.39
N PHE A 31 26.05 18.31 -1.95
CA PHE A 31 27.21 17.86 -1.18
C PHE A 31 28.48 18.71 -1.36
N LYS A 32 28.56 19.59 -2.37
CA LYS A 32 29.76 20.41 -2.67
C LYS A 32 30.25 21.25 -1.50
N ASP A 33 29.33 21.78 -0.69
CA ASP A 33 29.67 22.61 0.48
C ASP A 33 30.13 21.77 1.69
N LYS A 34 29.97 20.44 1.63
CA LYS A 34 30.30 19.50 2.72
C LYS A 34 31.62 18.76 2.50
N ASP A 35 32.14 18.75 1.27
CA ASP A 35 33.44 18.15 0.96
C ASP A 35 34.15 18.96 -0.12
N SER A 36 35.32 19.50 0.21
CA SER A 36 36.12 20.32 -0.70
C SER A 36 36.59 19.57 -1.94
N ASN A 37 36.66 18.23 -1.92
CA ASN A 37 36.96 17.42 -3.11
C ASN A 37 35.85 17.47 -4.16
N LEU A 38 34.64 17.93 -3.81
CA LEU A 38 33.54 18.11 -4.75
C LEU A 38 33.49 19.54 -5.32
N SER A 39 34.33 20.46 -4.83
CA SER A 39 34.40 21.84 -5.31
C SER A 39 35.56 22.09 -6.29
N ASP A 40 36.27 21.03 -6.68
CA ASP A 40 37.37 21.06 -7.63
C ASP A 40 36.87 21.38 -9.06
N ILE A 41 37.59 22.26 -9.75
CA ILE A 41 37.31 22.70 -11.12
C ILE A 41 38.26 22.08 -12.16
N LYS A 42 39.09 21.10 -11.76
CA LYS A 42 40.05 20.49 -12.66
C LYS A 42 39.31 19.57 -13.62
N PRO A 43 39.63 19.63 -14.92
CA PRO A 43 39.05 18.70 -15.87
C PRO A 43 39.60 17.27 -15.62
N PRO A 44 38.86 16.24 -16.01
CA PRO A 44 39.41 14.90 -16.13
C PRO A 44 40.66 14.88 -17.01
N PRO A 45 41.72 14.11 -16.66
CA PRO A 45 41.73 13.06 -15.63
C PRO A 45 42.24 13.51 -14.23
N LEU A 46 42.35 14.82 -13.99
CA LEU A 46 42.96 15.40 -12.78
C LEU A 46 41.95 15.87 -11.72
N ASN A 47 40.66 15.76 -12.01
CA ASN A 47 39.55 15.98 -11.08
C ASN A 47 39.69 15.16 -9.80
N THR A 48 39.15 15.67 -8.69
CA THR A 48 39.20 15.00 -7.37
C THR A 48 37.99 14.12 -7.07
N PHE A 49 36.99 14.12 -7.95
CA PHE A 49 35.82 13.26 -7.89
C PHE A 49 35.37 12.84 -9.29
N ALA A 50 34.72 11.69 -9.40
CA ALA A 50 34.17 11.16 -10.65
C ALA A 50 32.66 10.95 -10.54
N ARG A 51 31.95 11.19 -11.64
CA ARG A 51 30.55 10.85 -11.82
C ARG A 51 30.41 9.41 -12.28
N ILE A 52 29.63 8.62 -11.54
CA ILE A 52 29.41 7.21 -11.80
C ILE A 52 27.91 6.98 -11.97
N GLU A 53 27.56 6.18 -12.99
CA GLU A 53 26.21 5.70 -13.24
C GLU A 53 26.21 4.17 -13.17
N ILE A 54 25.30 3.57 -12.41
CA ILE A 54 25.09 2.12 -12.37
C ILE A 54 23.67 1.80 -12.82
N VAL A 55 23.55 1.10 -13.95
CA VAL A 55 22.27 0.95 -14.68
C VAL A 55 21.83 -0.52 -14.73
N PRO A 56 20.54 -0.84 -14.50
CA PRO A 56 20.04 -2.20 -14.62
C PRO A 56 20.11 -2.71 -16.07
N PRO A 57 20.28 -4.02 -16.27
CA PRO A 57 20.17 -4.61 -17.59
C PRO A 57 18.77 -4.37 -18.17
N LYS A 58 18.70 -3.93 -19.44
CA LYS A 58 17.44 -3.64 -20.16
C LYS A 58 16.56 -2.57 -19.48
N GLU A 59 17.14 -1.70 -18.65
CA GLU A 59 16.39 -0.69 -17.88
C GLU A 59 15.33 -1.32 -16.94
N ASP A 60 15.55 -2.58 -16.50
CA ASP A 60 14.67 -3.26 -15.54
C ASP A 60 14.95 -2.82 -14.10
N TYR A 61 14.34 -1.70 -13.70
CA TYR A 61 14.41 -1.17 -12.34
C TYR A 61 13.67 -2.02 -11.30
N LEU A 62 13.05 -3.15 -11.65
CA LEU A 62 12.49 -4.08 -10.67
C LEU A 62 13.45 -5.24 -10.38
N ASN A 63 14.60 -5.28 -11.06
CA ASN A 63 15.64 -6.26 -10.82
C ASN A 63 16.56 -5.81 -9.68
N ASN A 64 16.36 -6.40 -8.50
CA ASN A 64 17.17 -6.16 -7.30
C ASN A 64 18.46 -6.99 -7.26
N ASP A 65 18.79 -7.75 -8.30
CA ASP A 65 20.10 -8.39 -8.47
C ASP A 65 21.12 -7.35 -8.97
N PHE A 66 21.60 -6.52 -8.03
CA PHE A 66 22.54 -5.43 -8.30
C PHE A 66 23.88 -5.90 -8.89
N SER A 67 24.22 -7.19 -8.76
CA SER A 67 25.42 -7.76 -9.38
C SER A 67 25.37 -7.69 -10.92
N LYS A 68 24.16 -7.68 -11.49
CA LYS A 68 23.93 -7.60 -12.94
C LYS A 68 23.89 -6.17 -13.47
N TRP A 69 23.89 -5.17 -12.59
CA TRP A 69 23.84 -3.78 -13.00
C TRP A 69 25.21 -3.33 -13.51
N LYS A 70 25.19 -2.59 -14.62
CA LYS A 70 26.39 -2.17 -15.35
C LYS A 70 26.93 -0.88 -14.77
N TYR A 71 28.16 -0.93 -14.25
CA TYR A 71 28.94 0.23 -13.83
C TYR A 71 29.44 1.02 -15.03
N GLN A 72 29.27 2.33 -15.00
CA GLN A 72 29.67 3.25 -16.07
C GLN A 72 30.27 4.52 -15.46
N ILE A 73 31.40 4.94 -16.00
CA ILE A 73 32.04 6.22 -15.64
C ILE A 73 31.43 7.28 -16.58
N ASP A 74 30.72 8.25 -16.01
CA ASP A 74 30.09 9.35 -16.74
C ASP A 74 31.01 10.58 -16.77
N GLU A 75 32.26 10.35 -17.19
CA GLU A 75 33.27 11.40 -17.39
C GLU A 75 33.77 11.33 -18.83
N SER A 76 34.10 12.48 -19.41
CA SER A 76 34.65 12.55 -20.78
C SER A 76 35.96 11.79 -20.93
N ILE A 77 36.74 11.71 -19.85
CA ILE A 77 37.99 10.95 -19.76
C ILE A 77 38.00 10.26 -18.39
N LYS A 78 38.40 8.98 -18.33
CA LYS A 78 38.54 8.25 -17.07
C LYS A 78 39.51 8.98 -16.12
N PRO A 79 39.08 9.41 -14.93
CA PRO A 79 39.96 10.02 -13.93
C PRO A 79 41.08 9.09 -13.50
N SER A 80 42.28 9.63 -13.34
CA SER A 80 43.51 8.87 -13.08
C SER A 80 43.52 8.12 -11.75
N PHE A 81 42.74 8.59 -10.78
CA PHE A 81 42.65 7.97 -9.46
C PHE A 81 41.68 6.78 -9.39
N LEU A 82 40.80 6.60 -10.39
CA LEU A 82 39.79 5.54 -10.35
C LEU A 82 40.44 4.16 -10.52
N SER A 83 39.99 3.23 -9.69
CA SER A 83 40.45 1.84 -9.62
C SER A 83 39.28 0.94 -9.24
N ASP A 84 39.48 -0.38 -9.30
CA ASP A 84 38.45 -1.38 -8.97
C ASP A 84 37.88 -1.20 -7.56
N LYS A 85 38.71 -0.75 -6.60
CA LYS A 85 38.27 -0.37 -5.25
C LYS A 85 37.17 0.70 -5.26
N HIS A 86 37.23 1.65 -6.19
CA HIS A 86 36.21 2.70 -6.31
C HIS A 86 34.91 2.16 -6.90
N GLU A 87 34.98 1.14 -7.77
CA GLU A 87 33.80 0.43 -8.24
C GLU A 87 33.13 -0.33 -7.09
N ASP A 88 33.91 -1.06 -6.27
CA ASP A 88 33.39 -1.83 -5.13
C ASP A 88 32.61 -0.94 -4.15
N ILE A 89 33.16 0.20 -3.73
CA ILE A 89 32.47 1.14 -2.82
C ILE A 89 31.22 1.77 -3.46
N CYS A 90 31.21 1.98 -4.78
CA CYS A 90 30.00 2.45 -5.48
C CYS A 90 28.93 1.36 -5.53
N ARG A 91 29.33 0.09 -5.65
CA ARG A 91 28.42 -1.07 -5.59
C ARG A 91 27.87 -1.27 -4.18
N GLU A 92 28.67 -1.06 -3.14
CA GLU A 92 28.18 -1.03 -1.75
C GLU A 92 27.11 0.07 -1.56
N ALA A 93 27.38 1.28 -2.07
CA ALA A 93 26.43 2.39 -2.06
C ALA A 93 25.15 2.09 -2.84
N LEU A 94 25.23 1.37 -3.97
CA LEU A 94 24.05 0.91 -4.72
C LEU A 94 23.19 -0.05 -3.88
N VAL A 95 23.81 -0.95 -3.13
CA VAL A 95 23.07 -1.87 -2.23
C VAL A 95 22.36 -1.08 -1.13
N GLU A 96 23.01 -0.09 -0.54
CA GLU A 96 22.38 0.81 0.45
C GLU A 96 21.24 1.62 -0.14
N TRP A 97 21.44 2.23 -1.31
CA TRP A 97 20.40 2.92 -2.07
C TRP A 97 19.21 2.01 -2.33
N GLY A 98 19.48 0.76 -2.73
CA GLY A 98 18.46 -0.25 -2.98
C GLY A 98 17.60 -0.53 -1.74
N ARG A 99 18.19 -0.57 -0.54
CA ARG A 99 17.42 -0.73 0.72
C ARG A 99 16.48 0.45 1.00
N VAL A 100 16.85 1.66 0.58
CA VAL A 100 16.07 2.87 0.79
C VAL A 100 15.00 3.06 -0.29
N VAL A 101 15.26 2.62 -1.52
CA VAL A 101 14.33 2.79 -2.66
C VAL A 101 13.36 1.62 -2.81
N TYR A 102 13.84 0.39 -2.62
CA TYR A 102 12.99 -0.80 -2.65
C TYR A 102 12.41 -1.09 -1.27
N THR A 103 11.57 -0.17 -0.79
CA THR A 103 10.76 -0.35 0.42
C THR A 103 9.51 -1.18 0.14
N PHE A 104 9.54 -2.07 -0.85
CA PHE A 104 8.44 -2.97 -1.16
C PHE A 104 8.95 -4.39 -1.37
N ASN A 105 8.16 -5.39 -0.96
CA ASN A 105 8.43 -6.80 -1.19
C ASN A 105 8.20 -7.14 -2.68
N ILE A 106 9.20 -6.85 -3.50
CA ILE A 106 9.16 -7.00 -4.96
C ILE A 106 8.84 -8.43 -5.37
N GLU A 107 9.43 -9.41 -4.69
CA GLU A 107 9.30 -10.81 -5.07
C GLU A 107 7.87 -11.32 -4.88
N GLU A 108 7.23 -10.95 -3.78
CA GLU A 108 5.81 -11.25 -3.54
C GLU A 108 4.87 -10.41 -4.42
N ALA A 109 5.26 -9.18 -4.79
CA ALA A 109 4.51 -8.35 -5.73
C ALA A 109 4.54 -8.90 -7.17
N LYS A 110 5.68 -9.48 -7.61
CA LYS A 110 5.81 -10.18 -8.90
C LYS A 110 5.03 -11.49 -8.92
N HIS A 111 4.83 -12.11 -7.75
CA HIS A 111 4.13 -13.38 -7.61
C HIS A 111 3.04 -13.31 -6.52
N PRO A 112 1.95 -12.55 -6.74
CA PRO A 112 0.95 -12.33 -5.70
C PRO A 112 0.33 -13.63 -5.19
N ILE A 113 0.21 -13.73 -3.87
CA ILE A 113 -0.42 -14.86 -3.21
C ILE A 113 -1.91 -14.87 -3.54
N HIS A 114 -2.34 -15.98 -4.15
CA HIS A 114 -3.75 -16.26 -4.40
C HIS A 114 -4.29 -17.18 -3.29
N PRO A 115 -5.09 -16.67 -2.32
CA PRO A 115 -5.42 -17.42 -1.10
C PRO A 115 -6.21 -18.71 -1.41
N PHE A 116 -7.12 -18.68 -2.40
CA PHE A 116 -7.89 -19.87 -2.78
C PHE A 116 -7.11 -20.93 -3.57
N LYS A 117 -5.85 -20.66 -3.96
CA LYS A 117 -4.94 -21.69 -4.52
C LYS A 117 -4.15 -22.40 -3.43
N ILE A 118 -4.15 -21.87 -2.20
CA ILE A 118 -3.51 -22.49 -1.03
C ILE A 118 -4.45 -23.58 -0.49
N ALA A 119 -3.88 -24.72 -0.11
CA ALA A 119 -4.64 -25.76 0.58
C ALA A 119 -5.09 -25.21 1.94
N PRO A 120 -6.40 -25.08 2.20
CA PRO A 120 -6.87 -24.48 3.44
C PRO A 120 -6.53 -25.38 4.64
N PRO A 121 -6.45 -24.82 5.86
CA PRO A 121 -6.29 -25.60 7.07
C PRO A 121 -7.37 -26.68 7.18
N LYS A 122 -6.97 -27.91 7.59
CA LYS A 122 -7.90 -29.04 7.74
C LYS A 122 -9.04 -28.76 8.74
N LYS A 123 -8.78 -27.92 9.74
CA LYS A 123 -9.75 -27.46 10.74
C LYS A 123 -9.46 -26.00 11.09
N ILE A 124 -10.52 -25.25 11.35
CA ILE A 124 -10.40 -23.93 11.94
C ILE A 124 -10.09 -24.06 13.43
N THR A 125 -9.06 -23.35 13.89
CA THR A 125 -8.54 -23.43 15.25
C THR A 125 -8.76 -22.11 15.98
N LYS A 126 -8.58 -22.10 17.31
CA LYS A 126 -8.63 -20.87 18.11
C LYS A 126 -7.72 -19.78 17.56
N LYS A 127 -6.51 -20.11 17.09
CA LYS A 127 -5.58 -19.15 16.47
C LYS A 127 -6.21 -18.44 15.26
N HIS A 128 -6.92 -19.16 14.40
CA HIS A 128 -7.58 -18.54 13.24
C HIS A 128 -8.72 -17.62 13.67
N ILE A 129 -9.45 -17.99 14.73
CA ILE A 129 -10.53 -17.16 15.28
C ILE A 129 -9.95 -15.92 15.98
N ASP A 130 -8.83 -16.03 16.69
CA ASP A 130 -8.16 -14.89 17.32
C ASP A 130 -7.65 -13.90 16.25
N LEU A 131 -7.09 -14.39 15.15
CA LEU A 131 -6.74 -13.56 13.98
C LEU A 131 -7.96 -12.89 13.38
N LEU A 132 -9.08 -13.61 13.25
CA LEU A 132 -10.34 -13.07 12.75
C LEU A 132 -10.91 -11.99 13.67
N ARG A 133 -10.86 -12.18 14.99
CA ARG A 133 -11.24 -11.17 15.99
C ARG A 133 -10.40 -9.91 15.85
N ASN A 134 -9.08 -10.06 15.75
CA ASN A 134 -8.20 -8.92 15.55
C ASN A 134 -8.49 -8.20 14.23
N ALA A 135 -8.71 -8.93 13.14
CA ALA A 135 -9.09 -8.36 11.84
C ALA A 135 -10.41 -7.58 11.93
N ALA A 136 -11.42 -8.14 12.61
CA ALA A 136 -12.69 -7.47 12.85
C ALA A 136 -12.51 -6.17 13.67
N SER A 137 -11.74 -6.21 14.76
CA SER A 137 -11.48 -5.05 15.60
C SER A 137 -10.71 -3.94 14.86
N VAL A 138 -9.72 -4.31 14.02
CA VAL A 138 -9.00 -3.35 13.18
C VAL A 138 -9.96 -2.71 12.17
N ARG A 139 -10.81 -3.51 11.51
CA ARG A 139 -11.81 -3.03 10.56
C ARG A 139 -12.79 -2.04 11.21
N ASP A 140 -13.31 -2.37 12.39
CA ASP A 140 -14.23 -1.51 13.12
C ASP A 140 -13.53 -0.21 13.57
N SER A 141 -12.31 -0.29 14.10
CA SER A 141 -11.53 0.90 14.47
C SER A 141 -11.28 1.86 13.30
N VAL A 142 -10.99 1.33 12.10
CA VAL A 142 -10.83 2.15 10.89
C VAL A 142 -12.17 2.72 10.42
N ARG A 143 -13.24 1.92 10.44
CA ARG A 143 -14.59 2.39 10.07
C ARG A 143 -15.07 3.48 11.02
N ASP A 144 -14.81 3.36 12.32
CA ASP A 144 -15.28 4.33 13.31
C ASP A 144 -14.49 5.64 13.21
N SER A 145 -13.16 5.58 13.07
CA SER A 145 -12.32 6.78 12.89
C SER A 145 -12.61 7.53 11.59
N MET A 146 -12.75 6.83 10.46
CA MET A 146 -13.11 7.45 9.17
C MET A 146 -14.60 7.83 9.12
N GLY A 147 -15.47 6.98 9.65
CA GLY A 147 -16.92 7.15 9.66
C GLY A 147 -17.37 8.32 10.55
N ALA A 148 -16.76 8.51 11.72
CA ALA A 148 -16.97 9.69 12.54
C ALA A 148 -16.52 10.95 11.79
N SER A 149 -15.33 10.95 11.19
CA SER A 149 -14.81 12.09 10.43
C SER A 149 -15.69 12.48 9.23
N VAL A 150 -16.21 11.50 8.48
CA VAL A 150 -17.11 11.72 7.34
C VAL A 150 -18.53 12.08 7.80
N ARG A 151 -19.04 11.47 8.87
CA ARG A 151 -20.36 11.78 9.43
C ARG A 151 -20.40 13.16 10.08
N ASP A 152 -19.33 13.58 10.73
CA ASP A 152 -19.25 14.90 11.37
C ASP A 152 -19.06 16.01 10.32
N SER A 153 -18.30 15.75 9.24
CA SER A 153 -18.08 16.73 8.17
C SER A 153 -19.23 16.80 7.15
N MET A 154 -19.78 15.67 6.69
CA MET A 154 -20.90 15.66 5.74
C MET A 154 -22.27 15.66 6.43
N GLY A 155 -22.42 15.03 7.59
CA GLY A 155 -23.70 14.94 8.29
C GLY A 155 -24.16 16.29 8.85
N ALA A 156 -23.24 17.14 9.32
CA ALA A 156 -23.57 18.52 9.67
C ALA A 156 -23.99 19.33 8.43
N SER A 157 -23.18 19.28 7.36
CA SER A 157 -23.43 20.07 6.14
C SER A 157 -24.69 19.64 5.38
N VAL A 158 -25.00 18.35 5.31
CA VAL A 158 -26.19 17.82 4.61
C VAL A 158 -27.45 17.98 5.46
N ARG A 159 -27.37 17.79 6.79
CA ARG A 159 -28.54 17.96 7.67
C ARG A 159 -28.99 19.41 7.75
N ASP A 160 -28.04 20.35 7.80
CA ASP A 160 -28.37 21.78 7.82
C ASP A 160 -28.87 22.28 6.47
N SER A 161 -28.35 21.75 5.36
CA SER A 161 -28.75 22.19 4.00
C SER A 161 -30.02 21.53 3.48
N MET A 162 -30.25 20.23 3.74
CA MET A 162 -31.46 19.52 3.27
C MET A 162 -32.61 19.55 4.27
N GLY A 163 -32.34 19.68 5.58
CA GLY A 163 -33.39 19.77 6.60
C GLY A 163 -34.29 20.99 6.42
N ALA A 164 -33.71 22.13 6.02
CA ALA A 164 -34.46 23.34 5.71
C ALA A 164 -35.26 23.22 4.39
N SER A 165 -34.68 22.62 3.34
CA SER A 165 -35.30 22.60 2.00
C SER A 165 -36.40 21.54 1.83
N VAL A 166 -36.32 20.41 2.54
CA VAL A 166 -37.28 19.31 2.42
C VAL A 166 -38.54 19.55 3.25
N TRP A 167 -38.43 20.23 4.41
CA TRP A 167 -39.58 20.52 5.28
C TRP A 167 -40.57 21.48 4.61
N ASP A 168 -40.08 22.47 3.87
CA ASP A 168 -40.92 23.40 3.10
C ASP A 168 -41.58 22.75 1.87
N SER A 169 -40.97 21.69 1.31
CA SER A 169 -41.43 21.07 0.06
C SER A 169 -42.41 19.92 0.27
N MET A 170 -42.28 19.13 1.35
CA MET A 170 -43.13 17.95 1.59
C MET A 170 -44.46 18.25 2.31
N GLY A 171 -44.65 19.45 2.86
CA GLY A 171 -45.94 19.86 3.43
C GLY A 171 -47.08 19.94 2.39
N ALA A 172 -46.75 20.02 1.10
CA ALA A 172 -47.72 20.24 0.03
C ALA A 172 -48.17 18.95 -0.71
N SER A 173 -47.39 17.86 -0.67
CA SER A 173 -47.52 16.78 -1.68
C SER A 173 -48.16 15.48 -1.20
N VAL A 174 -48.48 15.33 0.09
CA VAL A 174 -49.00 14.06 0.65
C VAL A 174 -50.52 13.90 0.47
N ARG A 175 -51.20 14.91 -0.06
CA ARG A 175 -52.66 14.91 -0.22
C ARG A 175 -53.06 14.59 -1.65
N ASP A 176 -52.64 13.46 -2.20
CA ASP A 176 -53.37 12.82 -3.31
C ASP A 176 -52.87 11.40 -3.61
N SER A 177 -53.81 10.47 -3.70
CA SER A 177 -53.73 9.21 -4.46
C SER A 177 -53.29 7.92 -3.73
N MET A 178 -54.22 7.33 -2.97
CA MET A 178 -54.24 5.89 -2.67
C MET A 178 -55.35 5.19 -3.46
N GLY A 179 -55.05 4.04 -4.08
CA GLY A 179 -56.08 3.14 -4.63
C GLY A 179 -55.55 2.02 -5.54
N ALA A 180 -54.82 2.36 -6.60
CA ALA A 180 -54.17 1.39 -7.50
C ALA A 180 -52.77 0.94 -7.01
N SER A 181 -52.34 1.54 -5.90
CA SER A 181 -50.97 1.57 -5.42
C SER A 181 -50.49 0.22 -4.89
N VAL A 182 -51.35 -0.64 -4.33
CA VAL A 182 -50.91 -1.75 -3.47
C VAL A 182 -50.28 -2.91 -4.25
N TRP A 183 -50.85 -3.39 -5.37
CA TRP A 183 -50.26 -4.54 -6.10
C TRP A 183 -48.98 -4.15 -6.85
N ALA A 184 -49.01 -3.02 -7.57
CA ALA A 184 -47.84 -2.49 -8.28
C ALA A 184 -46.74 -2.04 -7.31
N SER A 185 -47.08 -1.40 -6.18
CA SER A 185 -46.08 -1.07 -5.16
C SER A 185 -45.54 -2.31 -4.47
N VAL A 186 -46.33 -3.33 -4.12
CA VAL A 186 -45.78 -4.52 -3.44
C VAL A 186 -44.89 -5.33 -4.38
N GLY A 187 -45.28 -5.53 -5.64
CA GLY A 187 -44.43 -6.22 -6.62
C GLY A 187 -43.12 -5.47 -6.94
N ALA A 188 -43.21 -4.16 -7.19
CA ALA A 188 -42.04 -3.33 -7.46
C ALA A 188 -41.18 -3.08 -6.22
N SER A 189 -41.79 -2.94 -5.03
CA SER A 189 -41.07 -2.76 -3.76
C SER A 189 -40.43 -4.06 -3.32
N VAL A 190 -41.06 -5.23 -3.48
CA VAL A 190 -40.41 -6.51 -3.19
C VAL A 190 -39.27 -6.75 -4.17
N TRP A 191 -39.46 -6.51 -5.48
CA TRP A 191 -38.36 -6.65 -6.45
C TRP A 191 -37.22 -5.66 -6.17
N ALA A 192 -37.52 -4.38 -5.92
CA ALA A 192 -36.52 -3.37 -5.61
C ALA A 192 -35.86 -3.61 -4.25
N SER A 193 -36.61 -4.01 -3.22
CA SER A 193 -36.07 -4.32 -1.91
C SER A 193 -35.26 -5.62 -1.94
N VAL A 194 -35.67 -6.66 -2.67
CA VAL A 194 -34.88 -7.89 -2.82
C VAL A 194 -33.65 -7.62 -3.67
N TRP A 195 -33.77 -6.89 -4.78
CA TRP A 195 -32.63 -6.54 -5.62
C TRP A 195 -31.64 -5.63 -4.90
N ALA A 196 -32.12 -4.59 -4.21
CA ALA A 196 -31.29 -3.73 -3.38
C ALA A 196 -30.71 -4.52 -2.21
N SER A 197 -31.50 -5.31 -1.49
CA SER A 197 -30.99 -6.09 -0.35
C SER A 197 -29.98 -7.14 -0.79
N VAL A 198 -30.16 -7.82 -1.94
CA VAL A 198 -29.21 -8.80 -2.47
C VAL A 198 -27.98 -8.09 -3.01
N ARG A 199 -28.13 -6.99 -3.74
CA ARG A 199 -27.01 -6.20 -4.26
C ARG A 199 -26.18 -5.59 -3.13
N ASP A 200 -26.83 -4.97 -2.16
CA ASP A 200 -26.19 -4.35 -1.01
C ASP A 200 -25.63 -5.44 -0.09
N SER A 201 -26.34 -6.54 0.17
CA SER A 201 -25.77 -7.65 0.95
C SER A 201 -24.56 -8.27 0.25
N VAL A 202 -24.61 -8.58 -1.06
CA VAL A 202 -23.48 -9.20 -1.78
C VAL A 202 -22.32 -8.22 -1.95
N ARG A 203 -22.59 -6.96 -2.30
CA ARG A 203 -21.55 -5.92 -2.47
C ARG A 203 -20.93 -5.52 -1.14
N ASP A 204 -21.73 -5.33 -0.11
CA ASP A 204 -21.28 -4.76 1.16
C ASP A 204 -20.77 -5.84 2.13
N SER A 205 -21.13 -7.12 1.94
CA SER A 205 -20.54 -8.24 2.70
C SER A 205 -19.34 -8.87 1.97
N MET A 206 -19.58 -9.54 0.84
CA MET A 206 -18.53 -10.25 0.11
C MET A 206 -17.57 -9.28 -0.57
N GLY A 207 -18.11 -8.25 -1.24
CA GLY A 207 -17.29 -7.25 -1.92
C GLY A 207 -16.42 -6.44 -0.94
N ALA A 208 -16.98 -6.01 0.19
CA ALA A 208 -16.22 -5.25 1.19
C ALA A 208 -15.16 -6.12 1.89
N SER A 209 -15.51 -7.31 2.38
CA SER A 209 -14.54 -8.12 3.12
C SER A 209 -13.41 -8.69 2.25
N VAL A 210 -13.69 -9.01 0.98
CA VAL A 210 -12.64 -9.37 0.01
C VAL A 210 -11.76 -8.16 -0.30
N ARG A 211 -12.36 -6.97 -0.46
CA ARG A 211 -11.61 -5.73 -0.68
C ARG A 211 -10.74 -5.35 0.53
N ASP A 212 -11.25 -5.51 1.74
CA ASP A 212 -10.50 -5.27 2.99
C ASP A 212 -9.29 -6.21 3.07
N SER A 213 -9.50 -7.50 2.80
CA SER A 213 -8.42 -8.51 2.82
C SER A 213 -7.38 -8.29 1.72
N MET A 214 -7.83 -7.97 0.50
CA MET A 214 -6.95 -7.65 -0.63
C MET A 214 -6.17 -6.34 -0.39
N GLY A 215 -6.83 -5.33 0.18
CA GLY A 215 -6.22 -4.05 0.53
C GLY A 215 -5.15 -4.23 1.60
N ALA A 216 -5.44 -5.00 2.66
CA ALA A 216 -4.47 -5.35 3.69
C ALA A 216 -3.29 -6.15 3.12
N TYR A 217 -3.55 -7.15 2.28
CA TYR A 217 -2.50 -7.90 1.61
C TYR A 217 -1.61 -7.00 0.74
N THR A 218 -2.22 -6.16 -0.10
CA THR A 218 -1.48 -5.24 -0.97
C THR A 218 -0.67 -4.23 -0.16
N GLY A 219 -1.24 -3.70 0.91
CA GLY A 219 -0.55 -2.77 1.81
C GLY A 219 0.64 -3.42 2.54
N SER A 220 0.56 -4.72 2.83
CA SER A 220 1.67 -5.47 3.44
C SER A 220 2.89 -5.65 2.52
N LEU A 221 2.72 -5.42 1.21
CA LEU A 221 3.84 -5.42 0.27
C LEU A 221 4.73 -4.20 0.47
N PHE A 222 4.29 -3.15 1.17
CA PHE A 222 5.10 -1.97 1.45
C PHE A 222 5.76 -2.09 2.84
N ALA A 223 7.09 -2.05 2.87
CA ALA A 223 7.92 -1.93 4.07
C ALA A 223 7.96 -0.45 4.53
N ILE A 224 6.84 0.02 5.06
CA ILE A 224 6.69 1.39 5.59
C ILE A 224 6.80 1.36 7.11
N ASP A 225 7.80 2.08 7.63
CA ASP A 225 7.91 2.37 9.05
C ASP A 225 6.99 3.53 9.43
N GLY A 226 6.08 3.29 10.37
CA GLY A 226 5.21 4.34 10.91
C GLY A 226 4.07 4.74 9.97
N TRP A 227 2.91 4.15 10.19
CA TRP A 227 1.66 4.51 9.52
C TRP A 227 1.06 5.78 10.14
N LYS A 228 1.16 6.92 9.46
CA LYS A 228 0.79 8.25 9.96
C LYS A 228 -0.65 8.39 10.49
N TYR A 229 -1.60 7.71 9.86
CA TYR A 229 -3.04 7.82 10.16
C TYR A 229 -3.55 6.69 11.06
N VAL A 230 -2.64 6.04 11.79
CA VAL A 230 -2.97 5.00 12.76
C VAL A 230 -2.91 5.60 14.15
N ASP A 231 -3.97 5.38 14.92
CA ASP A 231 -4.00 5.77 16.33
C ASP A 231 -3.25 4.75 17.18
N TYR A 232 -1.97 5.00 17.43
CA TYR A 232 -1.14 4.14 18.26
C TYR A 232 -1.45 4.21 19.76
N THR A 233 -2.44 5.01 20.18
CA THR A 233 -2.97 4.92 21.56
C THR A 233 -3.88 3.70 21.72
N ASN A 234 -4.44 3.19 20.62
CA ASN A 234 -5.19 1.95 20.61
C ASN A 234 -4.23 0.74 20.73
N PRO A 235 -4.40 -0.14 21.74
CA PRO A 235 -3.48 -1.27 21.98
C PRO A 235 -3.47 -2.32 20.85
N LEU A 236 -4.40 -2.25 19.89
CA LEU A 236 -4.40 -3.06 18.68
C LEU A 236 -3.22 -2.71 17.74
N PHE A 237 -2.71 -1.49 17.82
CA PHE A 237 -1.68 -0.99 16.91
C PHE A 237 -0.37 -0.76 17.65
N LYS A 238 0.75 -1.14 17.01
CA LYS A 238 2.09 -0.95 17.56
C LYS A 238 2.98 -0.28 16.53
N THR A 239 3.81 0.63 17.00
CA THR A 239 4.80 1.31 16.16
C THR A 239 5.75 0.29 15.52
N GLY A 240 5.92 0.38 14.20
CA GLY A 240 6.77 -0.54 13.43
C GLY A 240 6.08 -1.85 13.03
N GLU A 241 4.86 -2.13 13.49
CA GLU A 241 4.06 -3.26 13.01
C GLU A 241 3.05 -2.82 11.94
N TYR A 242 2.77 -3.69 10.97
CA TYR A 242 1.76 -3.42 9.96
C TYR A 242 0.34 -3.50 10.58
N PRO A 243 -0.48 -2.44 10.50
CA PRO A 243 -1.75 -2.35 11.24
C PRO A 243 -2.78 -3.42 10.87
N PHE A 244 -2.68 -3.99 9.66
CA PHE A 244 -3.64 -4.97 9.13
C PHE A 244 -3.08 -6.38 9.08
N GLN A 245 -2.04 -6.68 9.89
CA GLN A 245 -1.32 -7.96 9.84
C GLN A 245 -2.23 -9.19 10.01
N SER A 246 -3.30 -9.09 10.80
CA SER A 246 -4.25 -10.17 10.99
C SER A 246 -4.96 -10.60 9.69
N PHE A 247 -5.32 -9.65 8.83
CA PHE A 247 -5.86 -9.96 7.50
C PHE A 247 -4.82 -10.62 6.60
N VAL A 248 -3.56 -10.15 6.66
CA VAL A 248 -2.44 -10.70 5.89
C VAL A 248 -2.16 -12.15 6.30
N ASP A 249 -2.13 -12.41 7.61
CA ASP A 249 -1.88 -13.75 8.14
C ASP A 249 -2.98 -14.73 7.71
N LEU A 250 -4.25 -14.33 7.79
CA LEU A 250 -5.36 -15.13 7.27
C LEU A 250 -5.21 -15.37 5.76
N TRP A 251 -4.90 -14.33 4.99
CA TRP A 251 -4.70 -14.41 3.53
C TRP A 251 -3.59 -15.40 3.16
N LYS A 252 -2.43 -15.32 3.83
CA LYS A 252 -1.29 -16.23 3.64
C LYS A 252 -1.58 -17.67 4.08
N MET A 253 -2.56 -17.87 4.97
CA MET A 253 -3.09 -19.19 5.33
C MET A 253 -4.15 -19.72 4.35
N GLY A 254 -4.48 -18.98 3.29
CA GLY A 254 -5.53 -19.35 2.34
C GLY A 254 -6.95 -19.13 2.89
N LEU A 255 -7.09 -18.28 3.90
CA LEU A 255 -8.34 -17.93 4.55
C LEU A 255 -8.75 -16.51 4.20
N VAL A 256 -9.99 -16.33 3.76
CA VAL A 256 -10.55 -15.00 3.47
C VAL A 256 -11.79 -14.79 4.34
N PRO A 257 -11.80 -13.78 5.22
CA PRO A 257 -12.96 -13.47 6.04
C PRO A 257 -14.08 -12.82 5.23
N SER A 258 -15.33 -13.05 5.65
CA SER A 258 -16.49 -12.26 5.22
C SER A 258 -17.42 -11.96 6.38
N PHE A 259 -18.14 -10.84 6.31
CA PHE A 259 -19.11 -10.42 7.32
C PHE A 259 -20.40 -9.90 6.67
N ASP A 260 -21.53 -10.50 7.01
CA ASP A 260 -22.85 -10.15 6.43
C ASP A 260 -23.68 -9.16 7.26
N GLY A 261 -23.07 -8.55 8.28
CA GLY A 261 -23.76 -7.72 9.26
C GLY A 261 -24.20 -8.46 10.51
N LYS A 262 -24.16 -9.80 10.52
CA LYS A 262 -24.54 -10.64 11.67
C LYS A 262 -23.49 -11.70 12.00
N LEU A 263 -23.04 -12.43 10.98
CA LEU A 263 -22.14 -13.56 11.12
C LEU A 263 -20.84 -13.31 10.37
N TRP A 264 -19.74 -13.74 10.99
CA TRP A 264 -18.44 -13.85 10.35
C TRP A 264 -18.26 -15.22 9.75
N ARG A 265 -17.62 -15.29 8.59
CA ARG A 265 -17.25 -16.53 7.91
C ARG A 265 -15.78 -16.54 7.54
N LEU A 266 -15.15 -17.71 7.57
CA LEU A 266 -13.84 -17.95 6.97
C LEU A 266 -14.00 -18.83 5.74
N HIS A 267 -13.57 -18.31 4.60
CA HIS A 267 -13.61 -18.99 3.32
C HIS A 267 -12.23 -19.56 2.96
N GLY A 268 -12.18 -20.72 2.32
CA GLY A 268 -10.91 -21.26 1.83
C GLY A 268 -11.04 -22.36 0.76
N GLY A 269 -9.91 -22.69 0.15
CA GLY A 269 -9.82 -23.64 -0.97
C GLY A 269 -10.36 -23.08 -2.29
N LYS A 270 -10.21 -23.86 -3.37
CA LYS A 270 -10.46 -23.43 -4.76
C LYS A 270 -11.89 -22.94 -5.02
N ASP A 271 -12.85 -23.49 -4.28
CA ASP A 271 -14.28 -23.14 -4.41
C ASP A 271 -14.74 -22.09 -3.38
N ALA A 272 -13.80 -21.47 -2.64
CA ALA A 272 -14.08 -20.50 -1.58
C ALA A 272 -15.12 -20.99 -0.54
N LYS A 273 -15.04 -22.27 -0.15
CA LYS A 273 -15.99 -22.90 0.77
C LYS A 273 -15.94 -22.25 2.14
N VAL A 274 -17.08 -22.14 2.79
CA VAL A 274 -17.18 -21.73 4.19
C VAL A 274 -16.61 -22.85 5.06
N LEU A 275 -15.49 -22.56 5.74
CA LEU A 275 -14.79 -23.49 6.64
C LEU A 275 -15.20 -23.27 8.10
N TRP A 276 -15.70 -22.08 8.41
CA TRP A 276 -16.24 -21.71 9.70
C TRP A 276 -17.22 -20.55 9.55
N GLU A 277 -18.25 -20.54 10.38
CA GLU A 277 -19.24 -19.46 10.51
C GLU A 277 -19.54 -19.27 12.00
N GLY A 278 -19.66 -18.02 12.44
CA GLY A 278 -20.05 -17.72 13.82
C GLY A 278 -20.03 -16.25 14.16
N THR A 279 -20.40 -15.95 15.40
CA THR A 279 -20.26 -14.61 15.99
C THR A 279 -18.89 -14.45 16.64
N LEU A 280 -18.41 -13.20 16.67
CA LEU A 280 -17.18 -12.82 17.37
C LEU A 280 -17.57 -12.09 18.65
#